data_AF-A0A534QXH3-F1
#
_entry.id   AF-A0A534QXH3-F1
#
_cell.length_a   1.000
_cell.length_b   1.000
_cell.length_c   1.000
_cell.angle_alpha   90.00
_cell.angle_beta   90.00
_cell.angle_gamma   90.00
#
_symmetry.space_group_name_H-M   'P 1'
#
loop_
_entity.id
_entity.type
_entity.pdbx_description
1 polymer ?
#
loop_
_entity_poly.entity_id
_entity_poly.type
_entity_poly.pdbx_seq_one_letter_code
_entity_poly.pdbx_strand_id
1 'polypeptide(L)'
;MQQARDATSGVVVASRLRCADTHWTRLFGLLGTKEFPSGEGLWLKRSRQVHMIGMRYPIDVAFLDDGLQILRTISALPPGTVSPRVAGATSVLELPAGTLAETGLKEGARVEIEGDVERPRGHAATLTTAISNVALACLYVFFASAHFEFARRTGHWRTAMPIVVLEAMLVFVALTRRPSVGTSPRLRDWTIGLVGAFLPLLLRPGDGPGPLARLAEPLQAVGLLITLAGVLSLGRSFGLIAADRGIKTSGVYRVVRHPLYAGYLLGYLGYLGVYPSLWNCVLTVGTAVALNCRALVEERFLARDPAYREYLRRVRWRFLPSVY
;
A
#
# COMPACT_ATOMS: atom_id res chain seq x y z
N MET A 1 -6.31 -21.11 -0.40
CA MET A 1 -5.16 -22.03 -0.59
C MET A 1 -5.10 -22.50 -2.03
N GLN A 2 -4.00 -22.21 -2.72
CA GLN A 2 -3.78 -22.65 -4.11
C GLN A 2 -3.18 -24.06 -4.15
N GLN A 3 -3.40 -24.77 -5.25
CA GLN A 3 -2.85 -26.10 -5.50
C GLN A 3 -2.23 -26.15 -6.89
N ALA A 4 -1.10 -26.85 -7.02
CA ALA A 4 -0.50 -27.19 -8.31
C ALA A 4 -0.68 -28.69 -8.59
N ARG A 5 -1.15 -29.03 -9.80
CA ARG A 5 -1.32 -30.40 -10.27
C ARG A 5 -0.76 -30.56 -11.67
N ASP A 6 -0.32 -31.76 -12.02
CA ASP A 6 -0.07 -32.10 -13.43
C ASP A 6 -1.42 -32.23 -14.15
N ALA A 7 -1.58 -31.48 -15.25
CA ALA A 7 -2.81 -31.43 -16.03
C ALA A 7 -3.16 -32.77 -16.69
N THR A 8 -2.17 -33.63 -16.95
CA THR A 8 -2.39 -34.90 -17.65
C THR A 8 -2.74 -36.01 -16.68
N SER A 9 -1.96 -36.17 -15.61
CA SER A 9 -2.12 -37.25 -14.64
C SER A 9 -3.05 -36.90 -13.47
N GLY A 10 -3.33 -35.60 -13.25
CA GLY A 10 -4.07 -35.11 -12.08
C GLY A 10 -3.29 -35.19 -10.76
N VAL A 11 -2.04 -35.66 -10.80
CA VAL A 11 -1.17 -35.82 -9.64
C VAL A 11 -0.93 -34.46 -8.99
N VAL A 12 -1.11 -34.41 -7.67
CA VAL A 12 -0.86 -33.20 -6.89
C VAL A 12 0.63 -32.99 -6.72
N VAL A 13 1.13 -31.90 -7.30
CA VAL A 13 2.54 -31.50 -7.20
C VAL A 13 2.78 -30.68 -5.94
N ALA A 14 1.83 -29.80 -5.59
CA ALA A 14 1.85 -29.05 -4.34
C ALA A 14 0.42 -28.83 -3.85
N SER A 15 0.08 -29.33 -2.66
CA SER A 15 -1.23 -29.15 -2.02
C SER A 15 -1.43 -27.74 -1.47
N ARG A 16 -0.34 -27.03 -1.16
CA ARG A 16 -0.34 -25.63 -0.72
C ARG A 16 0.67 -24.81 -1.50
N LEU A 17 0.21 -24.18 -2.57
CA LEU A 17 0.99 -23.30 -3.42
C LEU A 17 0.92 -21.85 -2.93
N ARG A 18 2.09 -21.23 -2.77
CA ARG A 18 2.25 -19.79 -2.45
C ARG A 18 2.65 -19.05 -3.72
N CYS A 19 2.14 -17.83 -3.94
CA CYS A 19 2.47 -17.04 -5.13
C CYS A 19 3.35 -15.82 -4.76
N ALA A 20 4.51 -15.67 -5.40
CA ALA A 20 5.35 -14.47 -5.31
C ALA A 20 5.34 -13.70 -6.64
N ASP A 21 4.71 -12.51 -6.62
CA ASP A 21 4.43 -11.71 -7.82
C ASP A 21 5.13 -10.33 -7.84
N THR A 22 5.69 -9.88 -6.72
CA THR A 22 6.46 -8.62 -6.62
C THR A 22 7.97 -8.86 -6.64
N HIS A 23 8.74 -7.82 -6.99
CA HIS A 23 10.21 -7.87 -6.98
C HIS A 23 10.76 -8.33 -5.62
N TRP A 24 10.21 -7.81 -4.53
CA TRP A 24 10.63 -8.17 -3.17
C TRP A 24 10.23 -9.58 -2.76
N THR A 25 8.99 -10.01 -3.04
CA THR A 25 8.56 -11.38 -2.72
C THR A 25 9.36 -12.42 -3.51
N ARG A 26 9.85 -12.08 -4.71
CA ARG A 26 10.73 -12.94 -5.50
C ARG A 26 12.17 -12.94 -5.00
N LEU A 27 12.69 -11.78 -4.61
CA LEU A 27 14.05 -11.67 -4.08
C LEU A 27 14.19 -12.42 -2.75
N PHE A 28 13.17 -12.29 -1.88
CA PHE A 28 13.19 -13.00 -0.60
C PHE A 28 12.75 -14.45 -0.73
N GLY A 29 11.72 -14.78 -1.52
CA GLY A 29 11.30 -16.17 -1.74
C GLY A 29 11.27 -17.00 -0.45
N LEU A 30 12.14 -18.02 -0.40
CA LEU A 30 12.34 -18.93 0.74
C LEU A 30 13.48 -18.51 1.69
N LEU A 31 14.15 -17.37 1.49
CA LEU A 31 15.23 -16.88 2.34
C LEU A 31 14.77 -16.69 3.79
N GLY A 32 15.59 -17.21 4.72
CA GLY A 32 15.32 -17.16 6.16
C GLY A 32 14.42 -18.28 6.67
N THR A 33 13.88 -19.14 5.80
CA THR A 33 13.19 -20.37 6.23
C THR A 33 14.19 -21.45 6.63
N LYS A 34 13.78 -22.34 7.54
CA LYS A 34 14.62 -23.45 8.02
C LYS A 34 14.48 -24.71 7.16
N GLU A 35 13.30 -24.90 6.56
CA GLU A 35 12.93 -26.06 5.76
C GLU A 35 11.84 -25.68 4.74
N PHE A 36 11.66 -26.51 3.71
CA PHE A 36 10.56 -26.42 2.75
C PHE A 36 9.67 -27.67 2.89
N PRO A 37 8.53 -27.57 3.61
CA PRO A 37 7.73 -28.74 3.94
C PRO A 37 7.16 -29.46 2.71
N SER A 38 7.09 -30.79 2.78
CA SER A 38 6.46 -31.59 1.73
C SER A 38 5.00 -31.18 1.50
N GLY A 39 4.58 -31.15 0.24
CA GLY A 39 3.27 -30.68 -0.21
C GLY A 39 3.12 -29.16 -0.30
N GLU A 40 4.11 -28.36 0.12
CA GLU A 40 4.14 -26.93 -0.19
C GLU A 40 4.84 -26.65 -1.53
N GLY A 41 4.51 -25.51 -2.14
CA GLY A 41 5.19 -25.02 -3.35
C GLY A 41 5.25 -23.50 -3.37
N LEU A 42 6.21 -22.93 -4.10
CA LEU A 42 6.32 -21.49 -4.33
C LEU A 42 6.35 -21.18 -5.82
N TRP A 43 5.39 -20.40 -6.28
CA TRP A 43 5.28 -19.96 -7.67
C TRP A 43 5.79 -18.52 -7.82
N LEU A 44 6.95 -18.37 -8.45
CA LEU A 44 7.57 -17.09 -8.77
C LEU A 44 7.10 -16.59 -10.15
N LYS A 45 6.26 -15.56 -10.18
CA LYS A 45 5.83 -14.93 -11.44
C LYS A 45 6.91 -14.03 -12.02
N ARG A 46 6.97 -13.92 -13.36
CA ARG A 46 7.93 -13.07 -14.09
C ARG A 46 9.39 -13.42 -13.79
N SER A 47 9.67 -14.69 -13.57
CA SER A 47 11.03 -15.19 -13.32
C SER A 47 11.46 -16.15 -14.42
N ARG A 48 12.72 -16.00 -14.85
CA ARG A 48 13.39 -16.84 -15.86
C ARG A 48 14.65 -17.50 -15.32
N GLN A 49 14.96 -17.23 -14.07
CA GLN A 49 16.17 -17.60 -13.36
C GLN A 49 15.87 -17.49 -11.86
N VAL A 50 16.53 -18.32 -11.07
CA VAL A 50 16.46 -18.33 -9.62
C VAL A 50 17.87 -18.43 -9.05
N HIS A 51 18.09 -17.85 -7.86
CA HIS A 51 19.35 -17.98 -7.15
C HIS A 51 19.12 -18.71 -5.82
N MET A 52 20.13 -19.48 -5.43
CA MET A 52 20.21 -20.17 -4.14
C MET A 52 21.19 -19.47 -3.20
N ILE A 53 21.66 -18.25 -3.53
CA ILE A 53 22.52 -17.44 -2.66
C ILE A 53 21.77 -17.15 -1.35
N GLY A 54 22.35 -17.57 -0.21
CA GLY A 54 21.76 -17.42 1.12
C GLY A 54 20.74 -18.48 1.54
N MET A 55 20.46 -19.47 0.67
CA MET A 55 19.61 -20.62 0.99
C MET A 55 20.35 -21.64 1.85
N ARG A 56 19.60 -22.44 2.63
CA ARG A 56 20.16 -23.44 3.56
C ARG A 56 19.96 -24.89 3.11
N TYR A 57 19.06 -25.12 2.18
CA TYR A 57 18.67 -26.44 1.70
C TYR A 57 18.44 -26.41 0.18
N PRO A 58 18.57 -27.55 -0.52
CA PRO A 58 18.30 -27.63 -1.95
C PRO A 58 16.80 -27.63 -2.24
N ILE A 59 16.43 -27.23 -3.46
CA ILE A 59 15.05 -27.23 -3.93
C ILE A 59 14.96 -27.79 -5.35
N ASP A 60 13.80 -28.33 -5.69
CA ASP A 60 13.45 -28.67 -7.06
C ASP A 60 12.85 -27.45 -7.76
N VAL A 61 13.15 -27.28 -9.05
CA VAL A 61 12.74 -26.10 -9.82
C VAL A 61 12.17 -26.50 -11.18
N ALA A 62 10.97 -26.02 -11.50
CA ALA A 62 10.37 -26.14 -12.83
C ALA A 62 10.12 -24.75 -13.45
N PHE A 63 10.67 -24.50 -14.64
CA PHE A 63 10.48 -23.26 -15.39
C PHE A 63 9.28 -23.41 -16.31
N LEU A 64 8.35 -22.46 -16.24
CA LEU A 64 7.05 -22.50 -16.92
C LEU A 64 6.93 -21.37 -17.94
N ASP A 65 6.29 -21.61 -19.07
CA ASP A 65 5.86 -20.58 -20.03
C ASP A 65 4.53 -19.92 -19.64
N ASP A 66 3.97 -19.08 -20.53
CA ASP A 66 2.68 -18.41 -20.33
C ASP A 66 1.47 -19.36 -20.32
N GLY A 67 1.60 -20.56 -20.91
CA GLY A 67 0.60 -21.61 -20.93
C GLY A 67 0.68 -22.58 -19.74
N LEU A 68 1.59 -22.33 -18.80
CA LEU A 68 1.98 -23.21 -17.69
C LEU A 68 2.60 -24.55 -18.16
N GLN A 69 3.23 -24.56 -19.33
CA GLN A 69 4.02 -25.70 -19.80
C GLN A 69 5.45 -25.62 -19.27
N ILE A 70 5.97 -26.75 -18.79
CA ILE A 70 7.33 -26.86 -18.27
C ILE A 70 8.33 -26.86 -19.41
N LEU A 71 9.16 -25.82 -19.46
CA LEU A 71 10.26 -25.69 -20.41
C LEU A 71 11.55 -26.34 -19.91
N ARG A 72 11.74 -26.37 -18.59
CA ARG A 72 12.94 -26.94 -17.97
C ARG A 72 12.69 -27.38 -16.54
N THR A 73 13.30 -28.48 -16.13
CA THR A 73 13.36 -28.90 -14.72
C THR A 73 14.79 -28.98 -14.21
N ILE A 74 15.00 -28.65 -12.95
CA ILE A 74 16.27 -28.84 -12.23
C ILE A 74 15.96 -29.49 -10.90
N SER A 75 16.41 -30.73 -10.72
CA SER A 75 16.28 -31.45 -9.45
C SER A 75 17.39 -31.04 -8.48
N ALA A 76 17.04 -30.89 -7.21
CA ALA A 76 17.94 -30.63 -6.09
C ALA A 76 18.97 -29.51 -6.36
N LEU A 77 18.51 -28.35 -6.85
CA LEU A 77 19.36 -27.18 -7.08
C LEU A 77 20.03 -26.77 -5.74
N PRO A 78 21.37 -26.79 -5.64
CA PRO A 78 22.05 -26.68 -4.35
C PRO A 78 22.19 -25.23 -3.84
N PRO A 79 22.27 -25.03 -2.52
CA PRO A 79 22.61 -23.74 -1.90
C PRO A 79 23.82 -23.05 -2.54
N GLY A 80 23.79 -21.72 -2.64
CA GLY A 80 24.90 -20.90 -3.16
C GLY A 80 25.03 -20.83 -4.67
N THR A 81 24.17 -21.51 -5.43
CA THR A 81 24.21 -21.51 -6.91
C THR A 81 23.24 -20.52 -7.55
N VAL A 82 23.35 -20.33 -8.86
CA VAL A 82 22.37 -19.60 -9.67
C VAL A 82 21.98 -20.52 -10.83
N SER A 83 20.69 -20.69 -11.06
CA SER A 83 20.21 -21.52 -12.16
C SER A 83 20.53 -20.87 -13.52
N PRO A 84 20.57 -21.66 -14.61
CA PRO A 84 20.61 -21.10 -15.95
C PRO A 84 19.39 -20.22 -16.21
N ARG A 85 19.56 -19.22 -17.06
CA ARG A 85 18.45 -18.41 -17.54
C ARG A 85 17.71 -19.19 -18.64
N VAL A 86 16.44 -19.51 -18.41
CA VAL A 86 15.63 -20.30 -19.35
C VAL A 86 14.87 -19.36 -20.30
N ALA A 87 15.17 -19.47 -21.59
CA ALA A 87 14.45 -18.74 -22.64
C ALA A 87 12.99 -19.21 -22.72
N GLY A 88 12.07 -18.30 -23.04
CA GLY A 88 10.63 -18.61 -23.11
C GLY A 88 9.92 -18.66 -21.75
N ALA A 89 10.62 -19.00 -20.66
CA ALA A 89 9.99 -19.08 -19.34
C ALA A 89 9.39 -17.73 -18.94
N THR A 90 8.22 -17.72 -18.31
CA THR A 90 7.61 -16.52 -17.75
C THR A 90 7.34 -16.64 -16.26
N SER A 91 7.43 -17.87 -15.72
CA SER A 91 7.39 -18.11 -14.28
C SER A 91 8.21 -19.34 -13.87
N VAL A 92 8.40 -19.51 -12.57
CA VAL A 92 9.14 -20.63 -11.98
C VAL A 92 8.34 -21.22 -10.82
N LEU A 93 8.24 -22.54 -10.77
CA LEU A 93 7.68 -23.30 -9.66
C LEU A 93 8.83 -23.92 -8.86
N GLU A 94 8.96 -23.53 -7.60
CA GLU A 94 9.90 -24.08 -6.63
C GLU A 94 9.18 -25.10 -5.75
N LEU A 95 9.80 -26.26 -5.57
CA LEU A 95 9.27 -27.40 -4.84
C LEU A 95 10.32 -27.94 -3.86
N PRO A 96 9.91 -28.66 -2.80
CA PRO A 96 10.84 -29.43 -1.98
C PRO A 96 11.71 -30.36 -2.84
N ALA A 97 12.97 -30.52 -2.47
CA ALA A 97 13.86 -31.41 -3.21
C ALA A 97 13.32 -32.85 -3.21
N GLY A 98 13.28 -33.48 -4.39
CA GLY A 98 12.75 -34.83 -4.58
C GLY A 98 11.30 -34.86 -5.10
N THR A 99 10.55 -33.76 -5.01
CA THR A 99 9.16 -33.70 -5.49
C THR A 99 9.04 -33.95 -6.99
N LEU A 100 9.99 -33.49 -7.82
CA LEU A 100 9.96 -33.77 -9.26
C LEU A 100 10.10 -35.26 -9.56
N ALA A 101 10.94 -35.96 -8.79
CA ALA A 101 11.14 -37.40 -8.94
C ALA A 101 9.91 -38.19 -8.47
N GLU A 102 9.32 -37.81 -7.33
CA GLU A 102 8.13 -38.45 -6.77
C GLU A 102 6.89 -38.29 -7.67
N THR A 103 6.72 -37.12 -8.27
CA THR A 103 5.53 -36.79 -9.09
C THR A 103 5.70 -37.15 -10.57
N GLY A 104 6.93 -37.45 -11.01
CA GLY A 104 7.24 -37.71 -12.42
C GLY A 104 7.14 -36.48 -13.32
N LEU A 105 7.09 -35.28 -12.73
CA LEU A 105 6.90 -34.03 -13.44
C LEU A 105 8.16 -33.68 -14.25
N LYS A 106 8.01 -33.56 -15.57
CA LYS A 106 9.12 -33.41 -16.52
C LYS A 106 8.87 -32.32 -17.55
N GLU A 107 9.91 -32.00 -18.32
CA GLU A 107 9.84 -31.07 -19.44
C GLU A 107 8.74 -31.47 -20.44
N GLY A 108 8.00 -30.49 -20.92
CA GLY A 108 6.84 -30.66 -21.79
C GLY A 108 5.51 -30.89 -21.06
N ALA A 109 5.51 -31.28 -19.78
CA ALA A 109 4.29 -31.43 -19.00
C ALA A 109 3.64 -30.07 -18.71
N ARG A 110 2.32 -30.06 -18.52
CA ARG A 110 1.54 -28.86 -18.22
C ARG A 110 1.07 -28.88 -16.78
N VAL A 111 1.22 -27.76 -16.08
CA VAL A 111 0.80 -27.61 -14.69
C VAL A 111 -0.52 -26.83 -14.65
N GLU A 112 -1.50 -27.33 -13.91
CA GLU A 112 -2.70 -26.57 -13.55
C GLU A 112 -2.55 -26.00 -12.14
N ILE A 113 -2.85 -24.71 -12.01
CA ILE A 113 -2.79 -23.98 -10.74
C ILE A 113 -4.21 -23.52 -10.39
N GLU A 114 -4.83 -24.19 -9.42
CA GLU A 114 -6.18 -23.89 -8.96
C GLU A 114 -6.16 -23.04 -7.67
N GLY A 115 -7.05 -22.06 -7.58
CA GLY A 115 -7.33 -21.30 -6.35
C GLY A 115 -7.00 -19.81 -6.40
N ASP A 116 -7.78 -19.03 -5.65
CA ASP A 116 -7.61 -17.58 -5.50
C ASP A 116 -6.26 -17.22 -4.87
N VAL A 117 -5.69 -16.10 -5.34
CA VAL A 117 -4.33 -15.63 -5.04
C VAL A 117 -4.20 -15.23 -3.56
N GLU A 118 -3.88 -16.20 -2.70
CA GLU A 118 -3.40 -15.91 -1.35
C GLU A 118 -1.92 -15.49 -1.40
N ARG A 119 -1.69 -14.18 -1.24
CA ARG A 119 -0.36 -13.57 -1.19
C ARG A 119 0.36 -13.94 0.12
N PRO A 120 1.56 -14.54 0.09
CA PRO A 120 2.34 -14.83 1.28
C PRO A 120 2.88 -13.53 1.90
N ARG A 121 2.64 -13.32 3.19
CA ARG A 121 3.27 -12.26 4.00
C ARG A 121 4.66 -12.73 4.45
N GLY A 122 5.70 -12.49 3.65
CA GLY A 122 7.08 -12.74 4.07
C GLY A 122 7.52 -11.80 5.20
N HIS A 123 8.34 -12.26 6.15
CA HIS A 123 8.86 -11.47 7.27
C HIS A 123 9.53 -10.16 6.83
N ALA A 124 10.22 -10.16 5.69
CA ALA A 124 10.85 -8.97 5.12
C ALA A 124 9.84 -7.92 4.62
N ALA A 125 8.67 -8.35 4.12
CA ALA A 125 7.58 -7.44 3.72
C ALA A 125 6.91 -6.81 4.95
N THR A 126 6.83 -7.55 6.05
CA THR A 126 6.36 -7.04 7.35
C THR A 126 7.36 -6.02 7.92
N LEU A 127 8.66 -6.30 7.85
CA LEU A 127 9.71 -5.42 8.36
C LEU A 127 9.80 -4.09 7.58
N THR A 128 9.81 -4.13 6.25
CA THR A 128 9.81 -2.91 5.42
C THR A 128 8.58 -2.04 5.65
N THR A 129 7.41 -2.66 5.83
CA THR A 129 6.19 -1.94 6.19
C THR A 129 6.31 -1.31 7.59
N ALA A 130 6.86 -2.04 8.56
CA ALA A 130 7.08 -1.52 9.92
C ALA A 130 8.06 -0.34 9.92
N ILE A 131 9.20 -0.45 9.25
CA ILE A 131 10.18 0.65 9.09
C ILE A 131 9.52 1.87 8.47
N SER A 132 8.75 1.69 7.39
CA SER A 132 8.04 2.79 6.73
C SER A 132 7.01 3.46 7.64
N ASN A 133 6.31 2.69 8.47
CA ASN A 133 5.35 3.22 9.44
C ASN A 133 6.04 4.01 10.55
N VAL A 134 7.16 3.49 11.07
CA VAL A 134 7.97 4.17 12.10
C VAL A 134 8.57 5.46 11.55
N ALA A 135 9.15 5.43 10.35
CA ALA A 135 9.71 6.63 9.71
C ALA A 135 8.64 7.71 9.52
N LEU A 136 7.43 7.33 9.07
CA LEU A 136 6.31 8.24 8.93
C LEU A 136 5.84 8.81 10.28
N ALA A 137 5.78 7.97 11.31
CA ALA A 137 5.43 8.40 12.66
C ALA A 137 6.47 9.39 13.21
N CYS A 138 7.76 9.11 13.07
CA CYS A 138 8.84 10.02 13.47
C CYS A 138 8.74 11.37 12.75
N LEU A 139 8.44 11.37 11.45
CA LEU A 139 8.24 12.60 10.67
C LEU A 139 7.10 13.46 11.25
N TYR A 140 5.92 12.87 11.47
CA TYR A 140 4.79 13.62 12.03
C TYR A 140 4.98 14.01 13.50
N VAL A 141 5.70 13.22 14.30
CA VAL A 141 6.10 13.62 15.66
C VAL A 141 6.99 14.86 15.60
N PHE A 142 7.98 14.88 14.71
CA PHE A 142 8.85 16.05 14.53
C PHE A 142 8.03 17.32 14.20
N PHE A 143 7.11 17.25 13.23
CA PHE A 143 6.27 18.40 12.89
C PHE A 143 5.30 18.77 14.00
N ALA A 144 4.66 17.80 14.68
CA ALA A 144 3.78 18.07 15.81
C ALA A 144 4.53 18.79 16.95
N SER A 145 5.76 18.35 17.25
CA SER A 145 6.63 19.02 18.22
C SER A 145 7.01 20.43 17.77
N ALA A 146 7.32 20.64 16.48
CA ALA A 146 7.64 21.96 15.94
C ALA A 146 6.44 22.91 16.02
N HIS A 147 5.23 22.47 15.67
CA HIS A 147 4.00 23.25 15.78
C HIS A 147 3.61 23.53 17.23
N PHE A 148 3.80 22.56 18.12
CA PHE A 148 3.58 22.76 19.56
C PHE A 148 4.55 23.79 20.13
N GLU A 149 5.83 23.71 19.77
CA GLU A 149 6.85 24.68 20.20
C GLU A 149 6.59 26.07 19.63
N PHE A 150 6.15 26.17 18.37
CA PHE A 150 5.68 27.42 17.77
C PHE A 150 4.51 28.01 18.58
N ALA A 151 3.51 27.21 18.95
CA ALA A 151 2.39 27.66 19.76
C ALA A 151 2.85 28.15 21.14
N ARG A 152 3.78 27.44 21.76
CA ARG A 152 4.34 27.78 23.08
C ARG A 152 5.13 29.10 23.04
N ARG A 153 5.88 29.37 21.97
CA ARG A 153 6.68 30.59 21.81
C ARG A 153 5.85 31.81 21.42
N THR A 154 4.88 31.63 20.52
CA THR A 154 4.10 32.74 19.93
C THR A 154 2.77 32.99 20.63
N GLY A 155 2.27 32.04 21.42
CA GLY A 155 0.94 32.09 22.03
C GLY A 155 -0.21 31.77 21.08
N HIS A 156 0.04 31.47 19.80
CA HIS A 156 -0.97 31.22 18.77
C HIS A 156 -1.63 29.83 18.83
N TRP A 157 -2.05 29.41 20.03
CA TRP A 157 -2.61 28.08 20.29
C TRP A 157 -3.81 27.71 19.42
N ARG A 158 -4.69 28.68 19.13
CA ARG A 158 -5.92 28.46 18.34
C ARG A 158 -5.65 27.94 16.93
N THR A 159 -4.53 28.35 16.35
CA THR A 159 -4.15 28.01 14.96
C THR A 159 -3.23 26.80 14.89
N ALA A 160 -2.38 26.62 15.91
CA ALA A 160 -1.42 25.53 15.99
C ALA A 160 -2.04 24.22 16.49
N MET A 161 -2.95 24.27 17.48
CA MET A 161 -3.54 23.07 18.07
C MET A 161 -4.28 22.19 17.06
N PRO A 162 -5.07 22.73 16.12
CA PRO A 162 -5.71 21.89 15.12
C PRO A 162 -4.71 21.08 14.26
N ILE A 163 -3.56 21.68 13.95
CA ILE A 163 -2.47 21.03 13.20
C ILE A 163 -1.80 19.96 14.06
N VAL A 164 -1.45 20.28 15.30
CA VAL A 164 -0.83 19.32 16.24
C VAL A 164 -1.73 18.10 16.45
N VAL A 165 -3.05 18.30 16.62
CA VAL A 165 -4.01 17.20 16.77
C VAL A 165 -4.11 16.37 15.49
N LEU A 166 -4.14 17.02 14.32
CA LEU A 166 -4.12 16.35 13.03
C LEU A 166 -2.86 15.47 12.87
N GLU A 167 -1.69 16.02 13.16
CA GLU A 167 -0.41 15.32 13.03
C GLU A 167 -0.29 14.17 14.05
N ALA A 168 -0.67 14.38 15.30
CA ALA A 168 -0.73 13.33 16.32
C ALA A 168 -1.69 12.19 15.92
N MET A 169 -2.84 12.52 15.33
CA MET A 169 -3.76 11.54 14.77
C MET A 169 -3.12 10.77 13.61
N LEU A 170 -2.38 11.44 12.71
CA LEU A 170 -1.65 10.78 11.63
C LEU A 170 -0.55 9.85 12.14
N VAL A 171 0.13 10.19 13.25
CA VAL A 171 1.05 9.28 13.95
C VAL A 171 0.31 8.03 14.43
N PHE A 172 -0.80 8.21 15.16
CA PHE A 172 -1.60 7.10 15.68
C PHE A 172 -2.05 6.17 14.55
N VAL A 173 -2.55 6.74 13.46
CA VAL A 173 -2.98 5.98 12.28
C VAL A 173 -1.80 5.30 11.59
N ALA A 174 -0.65 5.95 11.45
CA ALA A 174 0.55 5.34 10.85
C ALA A 174 1.01 4.09 11.59
N LEU A 175 0.94 4.12 12.93
CA LEU A 175 1.35 3.01 13.79
C LEU A 175 0.29 1.90 13.89
N THR A 176 -0.99 2.25 13.82
CA THR A 176 -2.09 1.29 14.00
C THR A 176 -2.68 0.78 12.68
N ARG A 177 -2.38 1.38 11.52
CA ARG A 177 -2.99 0.98 10.24
C ARG A 177 -2.77 -0.49 9.90
N ARG A 178 -3.75 -1.09 9.22
CA ARG A 178 -3.67 -2.49 8.77
C ARG A 178 -2.76 -2.64 7.54
N PRO A 179 -2.15 -3.82 7.34
CA PRO A 179 -1.41 -4.12 6.12
C PRO A 179 -2.30 -3.97 4.87
N SER A 180 -1.71 -3.49 3.77
CA SER A 180 -2.41 -3.41 2.48
C SER A 180 -2.50 -4.79 1.83
N VAL A 181 -3.68 -5.10 1.30
CA VAL A 181 -3.94 -6.26 0.45
C VAL A 181 -3.26 -6.08 -0.90
N GLY A 182 -3.20 -4.86 -1.43
CA GLY A 182 -2.42 -4.48 -2.60
C GLY A 182 -2.14 -2.99 -2.68
N THR A 183 -1.03 -2.62 -3.32
CA THR A 183 -0.61 -1.22 -3.52
C THR A 183 -0.38 -0.99 -5.01
N SER A 184 -0.63 0.23 -5.50
CA SER A 184 -0.32 0.56 -6.89
C SER A 184 1.19 0.41 -7.16
N PRO A 185 1.61 -0.28 -8.24
CA PRO A 185 3.02 -0.41 -8.62
C PRO A 185 3.55 0.80 -9.41
N ARG A 186 2.68 1.75 -9.78
CA ARG A 186 3.03 2.86 -10.68
C ARG A 186 3.72 3.98 -9.91
N LEU A 187 4.91 4.38 -10.35
CA LEU A 187 5.66 5.49 -9.74
C LEU A 187 4.84 6.79 -9.65
N ARG A 188 4.06 7.11 -10.69
CA ARG A 188 3.17 8.28 -10.71
C ARG A 188 2.17 8.29 -9.55
N ASP A 189 1.60 7.14 -9.23
CA ASP A 189 0.59 7.03 -8.17
C ASP A 189 1.23 7.24 -6.79
N TRP A 190 2.50 6.85 -6.64
CA TRP A 190 3.32 7.14 -5.46
C TRP A 190 3.65 8.62 -5.35
N THR A 191 4.13 9.26 -6.41
CA THR A 191 4.43 10.70 -6.38
C THR A 191 3.20 11.55 -6.07
N ILE A 192 2.04 11.24 -6.66
CA ILE A 192 0.79 11.93 -6.33
C ILE A 192 0.42 11.74 -4.85
N GLY A 193 0.55 10.50 -4.33
CA GLY A 193 0.29 10.20 -2.92
C GLY A 193 1.20 10.97 -1.96
N LEU A 194 2.51 11.01 -2.26
CA LEU A 194 3.53 11.70 -1.46
C LEU A 194 3.36 13.22 -1.52
N VAL A 195 3.17 13.80 -2.72
CA VAL A 195 2.94 15.25 -2.88
C VAL A 195 1.67 15.65 -2.13
N GLY A 196 0.57 14.93 -2.32
CA GLY A 196 -0.68 15.24 -1.61
C GLY A 196 -0.60 15.09 -0.08
N ALA A 197 0.33 14.26 0.43
CA ALA A 197 0.52 14.08 1.86
C ALA A 197 1.46 15.12 2.49
N PHE A 198 2.51 15.52 1.78
CA PHE A 198 3.63 16.27 2.37
C PHE A 198 3.73 17.72 1.91
N LEU A 199 3.12 18.10 0.79
CA LEU A 199 3.09 19.49 0.33
C LEU A 199 2.54 20.47 1.39
N PRO A 200 1.50 20.13 2.19
CA PRO A 200 0.99 21.03 3.22
C PRO A 200 1.97 21.32 4.36
N LEU A 201 2.97 20.46 4.60
CA LEU A 201 3.98 20.66 5.63
C LEU A 201 4.91 21.86 5.32
N LEU A 202 4.84 22.39 4.10
CA LEU A 202 5.58 23.58 3.69
C LEU A 202 4.85 24.89 3.96
N LEU A 203 3.59 24.83 4.45
CA LEU A 203 2.85 26.02 4.89
C LEU A 203 3.61 26.73 6.00
N ARG A 204 3.64 28.06 5.95
CA ARG A 204 4.39 28.87 6.91
C ARG A 204 3.50 29.89 7.62
N PRO A 205 3.68 30.09 8.94
CA PRO A 205 3.01 31.18 9.63
C PRO A 205 3.60 32.51 9.14
N GLY A 206 2.75 33.53 9.06
CA GLY A 206 3.19 34.91 8.86
C GLY A 206 3.57 35.57 10.19
N ASP A 207 3.90 36.86 10.15
CA ASP A 207 4.28 37.65 11.34
C ASP A 207 3.13 37.79 12.36
N GLY A 208 1.89 37.54 11.94
CA GLY A 208 0.73 37.46 12.81
C GLY A 208 -0.54 37.03 12.06
N PRO A 209 -1.66 36.80 12.78
CA PRO A 209 -2.94 36.49 12.17
C PRO A 209 -3.45 37.67 11.35
N GLY A 210 -3.85 37.41 10.11
CA GLY A 210 -4.42 38.41 9.21
C GLY A 210 -5.85 38.83 9.59
N PRO A 211 -6.45 39.78 8.85
CA PRO A 211 -7.78 40.33 9.15
C PRO A 211 -8.91 39.29 9.18
N LEU A 212 -8.77 38.19 8.43
CA LEU A 212 -9.75 37.12 8.32
C LEU A 212 -9.63 36.05 9.41
N ALA A 213 -8.63 36.14 10.30
CA ALA A 213 -8.31 35.08 11.26
C ALA A 213 -9.51 34.66 12.14
N ARG A 214 -10.33 35.62 12.59
CA ARG A 214 -11.51 35.32 13.43
C ARG A 214 -12.55 34.43 12.76
N LEU A 215 -12.66 34.51 11.43
CA LEU A 215 -13.55 33.67 10.62
C LEU A 215 -12.85 32.38 10.16
N ALA A 216 -11.55 32.46 9.91
CA ALA A 216 -10.76 31.36 9.37
C ALA A 216 -10.38 30.29 10.42
N GLU A 217 -10.18 30.68 11.68
CA GLU A 217 -9.90 29.74 12.78
C GLU A 217 -11.05 28.74 13.02
N PRO A 218 -12.33 29.15 13.13
CA PRO A 218 -13.45 28.20 13.17
C PRO A 218 -13.47 27.26 11.96
N LEU A 219 -13.17 27.77 10.77
CA LEU A 219 -13.12 26.97 9.55
C LEU A 219 -12.06 25.85 9.65
N GLN A 220 -10.89 26.18 10.20
CA GLN A 220 -9.82 25.22 10.45
C GLN A 220 -10.26 24.14 11.45
N ALA A 221 -10.94 24.53 12.54
CA ALA A 221 -11.47 23.60 13.53
C ALA A 221 -12.54 22.66 12.95
N VAL A 222 -13.44 23.17 12.09
CA VAL A 222 -14.43 22.34 11.38
C VAL A 222 -13.73 21.34 10.45
N GLY A 223 -12.69 21.77 9.74
CA GLY A 223 -11.86 20.88 8.91
C GLY A 223 -11.25 19.73 9.71
N LEU A 224 -10.75 20.02 10.91
CA LEU A 224 -10.25 19.01 11.84
C LEU A 224 -11.35 18.04 12.29
N LEU A 225 -12.54 18.53 12.66
CA LEU A 225 -13.64 17.68 13.11
C LEU A 225 -14.11 16.73 12.00
N ILE A 226 -14.23 17.21 10.76
CA ILE A 226 -14.54 16.37 9.59
C ILE A 226 -13.47 15.29 9.41
N THR A 227 -12.20 15.68 9.56
CA THR A 227 -11.06 14.76 9.46
C THR A 227 -11.13 13.68 10.54
N LEU A 228 -11.35 14.05 11.79
CA LEU A 228 -11.47 13.11 12.91
C LEU A 228 -12.62 12.13 12.70
N ALA A 229 -13.80 12.62 12.29
CA ALA A 229 -14.93 11.78 11.93
C ALA A 229 -14.60 10.83 10.75
N GLY A 230 -13.83 11.32 9.78
CA GLY A 230 -13.28 10.53 8.66
C GLY A 230 -12.36 9.41 9.12
N VAL A 231 -11.41 9.69 10.02
CA VAL A 231 -10.51 8.66 10.56
C VAL A 231 -11.27 7.65 11.41
N LEU A 232 -12.17 8.09 12.28
CA LEU A 232 -13.00 7.20 13.10
C LEU A 232 -13.85 6.26 12.22
N SER A 233 -14.44 6.78 11.15
CA SER A 233 -15.24 5.98 10.20
C SER A 233 -14.38 5.02 9.37
N LEU A 234 -13.15 5.42 9.02
CA LEU A 234 -12.22 4.61 8.23
C LEU A 234 -11.56 3.51 9.08
N GLY A 235 -11.35 3.79 10.37
CA GLY A 235 -10.62 2.96 11.32
C GLY A 235 -9.17 2.74 10.86
N ARG A 236 -8.73 1.48 10.88
CA ARG A 236 -7.34 1.10 10.55
C ARG A 236 -7.05 1.07 9.04
N SER A 237 -7.98 1.51 8.18
CA SER A 237 -7.92 1.35 6.71
C SER A 237 -7.17 2.47 5.97
N PHE A 238 -6.45 3.32 6.68
CA PHE A 238 -5.80 4.50 6.11
C PHE A 238 -4.57 4.18 5.24
N GLY A 239 -4.44 4.90 4.13
CA GLY A 239 -3.31 4.81 3.20
C GLY A 239 -2.82 6.17 2.72
N LEU A 240 -1.50 6.31 2.59
CA LEU A 240 -0.85 7.47 1.94
C LEU A 240 -0.84 7.36 0.40
N ILE A 241 -0.76 6.13 -0.08
CA ILE A 241 -0.68 5.78 -1.49
C ILE A 241 -1.90 4.91 -1.78
N ALA A 242 -2.39 5.00 -3.03
CA ALA A 242 -3.49 4.16 -3.52
C ALA A 242 -3.18 2.68 -3.26
N ALA A 243 -3.90 2.14 -2.29
CA ALA A 243 -3.71 0.80 -1.79
C ALA A 243 -5.01 0.34 -1.14
N ASP A 244 -5.33 -0.92 -1.36
CA ASP A 244 -6.50 -1.54 -0.78
C ASP A 244 -6.14 -2.02 0.62
N ARG A 245 -6.73 -1.35 1.60
CA ARG A 245 -6.74 -1.74 3.01
C ARG A 245 -8.18 -1.89 3.40
N GLY A 246 -8.98 -2.62 2.63
CA GLY A 246 -10.39 -2.92 2.77
C GLY A 246 -11.33 -1.71 2.70
N ILE A 247 -12.36 -1.86 1.88
CA ILE A 247 -13.34 -0.81 1.54
C ILE A 247 -14.21 -0.45 2.75
N LYS A 248 -14.40 0.85 2.98
CA LYS A 248 -15.27 1.40 4.03
C LYS A 248 -16.34 2.28 3.43
N THR A 249 -17.59 2.02 3.81
CA THR A 249 -18.78 2.71 3.27
C THR A 249 -19.70 3.23 4.36
N SER A 250 -19.34 3.10 5.65
CA SER A 250 -20.12 3.51 6.81
C SER A 250 -19.69 4.89 7.35
N GLY A 251 -20.47 5.45 8.28
CA GLY A 251 -20.18 6.75 8.88
C GLY A 251 -20.20 7.88 7.85
N VAL A 252 -19.23 8.79 7.92
CA VAL A 252 -19.15 9.93 6.99
C VAL A 252 -18.93 9.52 5.53
N TYR A 253 -18.44 8.30 5.28
CA TYR A 253 -18.29 7.74 3.93
C TYR A 253 -19.63 7.40 3.27
N ARG A 254 -20.74 7.40 4.02
CA ARG A 254 -22.09 7.28 3.42
C ARG A 254 -22.51 8.54 2.66
N VAL A 255 -21.90 9.67 2.98
CA VAL A 255 -22.25 10.97 2.41
C VAL A 255 -21.29 11.32 1.28
N VAL A 256 -19.99 11.32 1.53
CA VAL A 256 -18.96 11.66 0.53
C VAL A 256 -17.89 10.58 0.46
N ARG A 257 -17.26 10.41 -0.71
CA ARG A 257 -16.24 9.35 -0.89
C ARG A 257 -14.90 9.66 -0.24
N HIS A 258 -14.54 10.93 -0.12
CA HIS A 258 -13.24 11.39 0.40
C HIS A 258 -13.39 12.45 1.51
N PRO A 259 -14.06 12.12 2.62
CA PRO A 259 -14.30 13.07 3.72
C PRO A 259 -13.00 13.59 4.35
N LEU A 260 -11.95 12.75 4.41
CA LEU A 260 -10.62 13.16 4.90
C LEU A 260 -10.03 14.27 4.05
N TYR A 261 -10.07 14.13 2.72
CA TYR A 261 -9.53 15.13 1.81
C TYR A 261 -10.33 16.43 1.88
N ALA A 262 -11.67 16.34 2.03
CA ALA A 262 -12.51 17.50 2.26
C ALA A 262 -12.14 18.23 3.58
N GLY A 263 -11.95 17.48 4.67
CA GLY A 263 -11.52 18.02 5.96
C GLY A 263 -10.14 18.68 5.91
N TYR A 264 -9.17 18.05 5.23
CA TYR A 264 -7.84 18.62 5.01
C TYR A 264 -7.91 19.94 4.24
N LEU A 265 -8.64 19.98 3.12
CA LEU A 265 -8.77 21.19 2.31
C LEU A 265 -9.43 22.32 3.09
N LEU A 266 -10.49 22.03 3.86
CA LEU A 266 -11.12 23.02 4.71
C LEU A 266 -10.18 23.54 5.79
N GLY A 267 -9.38 22.64 6.38
CA GLY A 267 -8.32 22.97 7.33
C GLY A 267 -7.27 23.90 6.74
N TYR A 268 -6.78 23.60 5.53
CA TYR A 268 -5.77 24.42 4.85
C TYR A 268 -6.32 25.77 4.38
N LEU A 269 -7.57 25.83 3.94
CA LEU A 269 -8.25 27.10 3.65
C LEU A 269 -8.39 27.97 4.90
N GLY A 270 -8.73 27.35 6.05
CA GLY A 270 -8.71 28.03 7.35
C GLY A 270 -7.31 28.56 7.69
N TYR A 271 -6.27 27.74 7.54
CA TYR A 271 -4.90 28.18 7.78
C TYR A 271 -4.47 29.34 6.86
N LEU A 272 -4.81 29.28 5.57
CA LEU A 272 -4.54 30.35 4.60
C LEU A 272 -5.26 31.65 4.98
N GLY A 273 -6.49 31.57 5.47
CA GLY A 273 -7.23 32.75 5.93
C GLY A 273 -6.63 33.39 7.19
N VAL A 274 -6.02 32.58 8.06
CA VAL A 274 -5.27 33.06 9.23
C VAL A 274 -3.94 33.68 8.81
N TYR A 275 -3.16 33.02 7.95
CA TYR A 275 -1.84 33.48 7.51
C TYR A 275 -1.81 33.69 5.99
N PRO A 276 -2.46 34.76 5.50
CA PRO A 276 -2.54 35.01 4.06
C PRO A 276 -1.17 35.36 3.50
N SER A 277 -0.69 34.56 2.56
CA SER A 277 0.52 34.84 1.79
C SER A 277 0.44 34.19 0.41
N LEU A 278 1.16 34.74 -0.58
CA LEU A 278 1.24 34.13 -1.90
C LEU A 278 1.79 32.70 -1.83
N TRP A 279 2.77 32.46 -0.97
CA TRP A 279 3.33 31.14 -0.71
C TRP A 279 2.28 30.14 -0.21
N ASN A 280 1.53 30.50 0.84
CA ASN A 280 0.49 29.64 1.38
C ASN A 280 -0.67 29.45 0.39
N CYS A 281 -0.98 30.45 -0.44
CA CYS A 281 -1.97 30.34 -1.50
C CYS A 281 -1.55 29.29 -2.54
N VAL A 282 -0.32 29.39 -3.07
CA VAL A 282 0.24 28.43 -4.03
C VAL A 282 0.25 27.03 -3.46
N LEU A 283 0.67 26.85 -2.20
CA LEU A 283 0.68 25.54 -1.55
C LEU A 283 -0.73 24.97 -1.33
N THR A 284 -1.70 25.81 -0.95
CA THR A 284 -3.08 25.39 -0.74
C THR A 284 -3.73 24.96 -2.05
N VAL A 285 -3.55 25.73 -3.13
CA VAL A 285 -4.03 25.38 -4.48
C VAL A 285 -3.33 24.11 -4.99
N GLY A 286 -2.00 24.04 -4.87
CA GLY A 286 -1.23 22.86 -5.26
C GLY A 286 -1.67 21.61 -4.50
N THR A 287 -1.99 21.75 -3.21
CA THR A 287 -2.52 20.66 -2.38
C THR A 287 -3.92 20.25 -2.81
N ALA A 288 -4.81 21.20 -3.14
CA ALA A 288 -6.13 20.91 -3.68
C ALA A 288 -6.07 20.10 -4.98
N VAL A 289 -5.18 20.50 -5.89
CA VAL A 289 -4.94 19.75 -7.13
C VAL A 289 -4.36 18.37 -6.83
N ALA A 290 -3.36 18.27 -5.95
CA ALA A 290 -2.74 17.00 -5.60
C ALA A 290 -3.73 16.03 -4.93
N LEU A 291 -4.57 16.49 -4.00
CA LEU A 291 -5.60 15.67 -3.36
C LEU A 291 -6.71 15.25 -4.34
N ASN A 292 -7.08 16.12 -5.30
CA ASN A 292 -8.01 15.74 -6.36
C ASN A 292 -7.44 14.63 -7.26
N CYS A 293 -6.20 14.80 -7.73
CA CYS A 293 -5.48 13.78 -8.48
C CYS A 293 -5.34 12.48 -7.68
N ARG A 294 -5.05 12.57 -6.39
CA ARG A 294 -4.94 11.42 -5.49
C ARG A 294 -6.26 10.68 -5.36
N ALA A 295 -7.37 11.38 -5.16
CA ALA A 295 -8.71 10.79 -5.12
C ALA A 295 -9.03 10.03 -6.41
N LEU A 296 -8.69 10.59 -7.58
CA LEU A 296 -8.89 9.94 -8.88
C LEU A 296 -8.06 8.65 -9.01
N VAL A 297 -6.80 8.69 -8.60
CA VAL A 297 -5.91 7.52 -8.64
C VAL A 297 -6.40 6.43 -7.69
N GLU A 298 -6.83 6.81 -6.49
CA GLU A 298 -7.37 5.91 -5.49
C GLU A 298 -8.67 5.25 -5.96
N GLU A 299 -9.63 6.03 -6.47
CA GLU A 299 -10.87 5.50 -7.03
C GLU A 299 -10.61 4.53 -8.19
N ARG A 300 -9.69 4.87 -9.11
CA ARG A 300 -9.30 3.99 -10.23
C ARG A 300 -8.65 2.70 -9.75
N PHE A 301 -7.87 2.75 -8.67
CA PHE A 301 -7.25 1.58 -8.09
C PHE A 301 -8.29 0.68 -7.40
N LEU A 302 -9.16 1.27 -6.58
CA LEU A 302 -10.18 0.57 -5.80
C LEU A 302 -11.34 0.05 -6.67
N ALA A 303 -11.66 0.70 -7.79
CA ALA A 303 -12.72 0.26 -8.72
C ALA A 303 -12.45 -1.11 -9.38
N ARG A 304 -11.28 -1.70 -9.18
CA ARG A 304 -11.00 -3.10 -9.53
C ARG A 304 -11.83 -4.07 -8.69
N ASP A 305 -12.19 -3.68 -7.47
CA ASP A 305 -13.07 -4.44 -6.59
C ASP A 305 -14.55 -4.16 -6.94
N PRO A 306 -15.37 -5.20 -7.20
CA PRO A 306 -16.82 -5.06 -7.40
C PRO A 306 -17.55 -4.30 -6.29
N ALA A 307 -17.16 -4.49 -5.02
CA ALA A 307 -17.78 -3.81 -3.88
C ALA A 307 -17.55 -2.30 -3.92
N TYR A 308 -16.38 -1.85 -4.41
CA TYR A 308 -16.12 -0.43 -4.57
C TYR A 308 -16.91 0.16 -5.74
N ARG A 309 -17.09 -0.59 -6.82
CA ARG A 309 -17.94 -0.16 -7.95
C ARG A 309 -19.39 0.04 -7.52
N GLU A 310 -19.90 -0.83 -6.65
CA GLU A 310 -21.24 -0.65 -6.07
C GLU A 310 -21.30 0.58 -5.16
N TYR A 311 -20.26 0.83 -4.36
CA TYR A 311 -20.16 2.04 -3.55
C TYR A 311 -20.17 3.33 -4.39
N LEU A 312 -19.45 3.35 -5.52
CA LEU A 312 -19.44 4.49 -6.47
C LEU A 312 -20.84 4.81 -7.01
N ARG A 313 -21.74 3.83 -7.13
CA ARG A 313 -23.13 4.06 -7.57
C ARG A 313 -24.00 4.69 -6.49
N ARG A 314 -23.76 4.32 -5.22
CA ARG A 314 -24.55 4.78 -4.08
C ARG A 314 -24.16 6.18 -3.64
N VAL A 315 -22.86 6.44 -3.54
CA VAL A 315 -22.34 7.72 -3.07
C VAL A 315 -21.82 8.49 -4.27
N ARG A 316 -22.52 9.56 -4.66
CA ARG A 316 -22.24 10.33 -5.87
C ARG A 316 -21.16 11.39 -5.70
N TRP A 317 -21.03 11.96 -4.51
CA TRP A 317 -20.17 13.11 -4.23
C TRP A 317 -18.76 12.67 -3.79
N ARG A 318 -17.73 13.36 -4.28
CA ARG A 318 -16.34 13.09 -3.86
C ARG A 318 -15.99 13.79 -2.57
N PHE A 319 -16.20 15.11 -2.52
CA PHE A 319 -15.67 15.96 -1.45
C PHE A 319 -16.76 16.76 -0.75
N LEU A 320 -17.68 17.34 -1.52
CA LEU A 320 -18.74 18.22 -1.03
C LEU A 320 -20.07 17.78 -1.64
N PRO A 321 -21.12 17.57 -0.82
CA PRO A 321 -22.46 17.33 -1.34
C PRO A 321 -22.86 18.43 -2.33
N SER A 322 -23.60 18.04 -3.37
CA SER A 322 -24.19 18.92 -4.41
C SER A 322 -23.26 19.78 -5.27
N VAL A 323 -21.97 19.87 -4.95
CA VAL A 323 -20.98 20.65 -5.73
C VAL A 323 -20.08 19.74 -6.56
N TYR A 324 -19.72 18.56 -6.02
CA TYR A 324 -18.81 17.62 -6.67
C TYR A 324 -18.82 16.21 -6.03
#